data_AF-A0A1E7FB55-F1
#
_entry.id   AF-A0A1E7FB55-F1
#
_cell.length_a   1.000
_cell.length_b   1.000
_cell.length_c   1.000
_cell.angle_alpha   90.00
_cell.angle_beta   90.00
_cell.angle_gamma   90.00
#
_symmetry.space_group_name_H-M   'P 1'
#
loop_
_entity.id
_entity.type
_entity.pdbx_description
1 polymer ?
#
loop_
_entity_poly.entity_id
_entity_poly.type
_entity_poly.pdbx_seq_one_letter_code
_entity_poly.pdbx_strand_id
1 'polypeptide(L)'
;MEHYTNEALSGKKVIGLYFSADWCGPCQQFTPELVSFYDRMNQRRGQKDQFEVIMISRCRDVDSHYQYFSKMPWLAMPIEEATGERGQLLGEKYGVQGIPSLVLIDDLGQTITTDGRNKIPADKAGIGFPWRNPVSQLYSTLVPRSLRMMVKLQVDTIKTKFLGKIKKLVGMGR
;
A
#
# COMPACT_ATOMS: atom_id res chain seq x y z
N MET A 1 9.46 -1.23 -16.77
CA MET A 1 9.33 0.22 -17.03
C MET A 1 9.16 0.89 -15.68
N GLU A 2 9.99 1.90 -15.39
CA GLU A 2 9.87 2.65 -14.14
C GLU A 2 8.82 3.75 -14.30
N HIS A 3 8.04 4.00 -13.26
CA HIS A 3 6.99 5.01 -13.25
C HIS A 3 7.14 5.90 -12.02
N TYR A 4 6.94 7.21 -12.18
CA TYR A 4 6.81 8.08 -11.02
C TYR A 4 5.55 7.71 -10.24
N THR A 5 5.63 7.75 -8.91
CA THR A 5 4.52 7.32 -8.03
C THR A 5 3.20 8.01 -8.36
N ASN A 6 3.23 9.31 -8.68
CA ASN A 6 2.01 10.08 -9.00
C ASN A 6 1.34 9.63 -10.30
N GLU A 7 2.14 9.20 -11.27
CA GLU A 7 1.65 8.68 -12.55
C GLU A 7 1.11 7.26 -12.36
N ALA A 8 1.93 6.39 -11.74
CA ALA A 8 1.60 5.00 -11.47
C ALA A 8 0.30 4.82 -10.66
N LEU A 9 0.04 5.74 -9.74
CA LEU A 9 -1.12 5.70 -8.85
C LEU A 9 -2.23 6.68 -9.24
N SER A 10 -2.14 7.31 -10.41
CA SER A 10 -3.15 8.24 -10.88
C SER A 10 -4.51 7.54 -11.02
N GLY A 11 -5.57 8.19 -10.52
CA GLY A 11 -6.94 7.65 -10.56
C GLY A 11 -7.23 6.50 -9.57
N LYS A 12 -6.21 5.88 -8.97
CA LYS A 12 -6.37 4.81 -7.99
C LYS A 12 -7.00 5.36 -6.71
N LYS A 13 -7.97 4.63 -6.15
CA LYS A 13 -8.69 4.98 -4.91
C LYS A 13 -8.31 4.11 -3.73
N VAL A 14 -7.84 2.91 -4.03
CA VAL A 14 -7.35 1.95 -3.04
C VAL A 14 -6.01 1.44 -3.54
N ILE A 15 -5.02 1.47 -2.67
CA ILE A 15 -3.67 0.97 -2.96
C ILE A 15 -3.35 -0.10 -1.91
N GLY A 16 -3.02 -1.31 -2.36
CA GLY A 16 -2.58 -2.41 -1.53
C GLY A 16 -1.06 -2.48 -1.48
N LEU A 17 -0.45 -2.29 -0.32
CA LEU A 17 0.96 -2.59 -0.10
C LEU A 17 1.08 -4.08 0.25
N TYR A 18 1.61 -4.87 -0.68
CA TYR A 18 1.67 -6.32 -0.55
C TYR A 18 3.09 -6.78 -0.22
N PHE A 19 3.31 -7.14 1.03
CA PHE A 19 4.58 -7.66 1.53
C PHE A 19 4.63 -9.17 1.28
N SER A 20 5.58 -9.62 0.45
CA SER A 20 5.61 -10.99 -0.05
C SER A 20 7.02 -11.39 -0.51
N ALA A 21 7.27 -12.70 -0.61
CA ALA A 21 8.51 -13.24 -1.14
C ALA A 21 8.31 -14.60 -1.81
N ASP A 22 9.24 -14.97 -2.68
CA ASP A 22 9.29 -16.24 -3.41
C ASP A 22 9.46 -17.43 -2.45
N TRP A 23 10.35 -17.33 -1.46
CA TRP A 23 10.66 -18.41 -0.51
C TRP A 23 9.54 -18.68 0.51
N CYS A 24 8.50 -17.84 0.54
CA CYS A 24 7.42 -17.89 1.52
C CYS A 24 6.25 -18.76 1.01
N GLY A 25 6.13 -19.99 1.52
CA GLY A 25 5.04 -20.91 1.16
C GLY A 25 3.63 -20.30 1.30
N PRO A 26 3.25 -19.72 2.45
CA PRO A 26 1.95 -19.05 2.59
C PRO A 26 1.73 -17.89 1.62
N CYS A 27 2.79 -17.22 1.18
CA CYS A 27 2.72 -16.14 0.20
C CYS A 27 2.38 -16.67 -1.19
N GLN A 28 3.00 -17.79 -1.59
CA GLN A 28 2.70 -18.47 -2.85
C GLN A 28 1.24 -18.96 -2.89
N GLN A 29 0.67 -19.36 -1.75
CA GLN A 29 -0.74 -19.74 -1.65
C GLN A 29 -1.69 -18.53 -1.76
N PHE A 30 -1.34 -17.41 -1.12
CA PHE A 30 -2.20 -16.23 -1.10
C PHE A 30 -2.16 -15.41 -2.40
N THR A 31 -1.04 -15.40 -3.12
CA THR A 31 -0.88 -14.58 -4.34
C THR A 31 -1.97 -14.84 -5.39
N PRO A 32 -2.30 -16.10 -5.77
CA PRO A 32 -3.37 -16.37 -6.73
C PRO A 32 -4.75 -15.87 -6.27
N GLU A 33 -5.04 -15.91 -4.96
CA GLU A 33 -6.27 -15.37 -4.40
C GLU A 33 -6.33 -13.85 -4.54
N LEU A 34 -5.21 -13.18 -4.26
CA LEU A 34 -5.11 -11.73 -4.42
C LEU A 34 -5.22 -11.31 -5.88
N VAL A 35 -4.63 -12.06 -6.83
CA VAL A 35 -4.80 -11.83 -8.28
C VAL A 35 -6.27 -11.92 -8.67
N SER A 36 -6.95 -12.99 -8.28
CA SER A 36 -8.37 -13.19 -8.57
C SER A 36 -9.25 -12.08 -7.98
N PHE A 37 -8.90 -11.60 -6.78
CA PHE A 37 -9.59 -10.52 -6.11
C PHE A 37 -9.32 -9.16 -6.79
N TYR A 38 -8.07 -8.89 -7.17
CA TYR A 38 -7.66 -7.69 -7.90
C TYR A 38 -8.44 -7.53 -9.21
N ASP A 39 -8.48 -8.58 -10.02
CA ASP A 39 -9.20 -8.59 -11.29
C ASP A 39 -10.69 -8.31 -11.07
N ARG A 40 -11.29 -8.98 -10.07
CA ARG A 40 -12.71 -8.79 -9.74
C ARG A 40 -13.01 -7.35 -9.33
N MET A 41 -12.18 -6.73 -8.47
CA MET A 41 -12.43 -5.37 -8.00
C MET A 41 -12.30 -4.37 -9.14
N ASN A 42 -11.31 -4.55 -10.03
CA ASN A 42 -11.09 -3.67 -11.16
C ASN A 42 -12.07 -3.90 -12.33
N GLN A 43 -12.88 -4.95 -12.32
CA GLN A 43 -13.96 -5.18 -13.28
C GLN A 43 -15.32 -4.66 -12.81
N ARG A 44 -15.44 -4.11 -11.59
CA ARG A 44 -16.71 -3.61 -11.06
C ARG A 44 -17.21 -2.37 -11.80
N ARG A 45 -18.50 -2.37 -12.13
CA ARG A 45 -19.17 -1.24 -12.80
C ARG A 45 -18.99 0.04 -11.97
N GLY A 46 -18.48 1.10 -12.59
CA GLY A 46 -18.24 2.40 -11.95
C GLY A 46 -16.99 2.49 -11.07
N GLN A 47 -16.24 1.39 -10.92
CA GLN A 47 -15.01 1.33 -10.11
C GLN A 47 -13.82 0.73 -10.89
N LYS A 48 -13.91 0.76 -12.23
CA LYS A 48 -12.89 0.18 -13.11
C LYS A 48 -11.52 0.82 -12.84
N ASP A 49 -10.50 -0.02 -12.72
CA ASP A 49 -9.09 0.33 -12.55
C ASP A 49 -8.77 1.22 -11.33
N GLN A 50 -9.63 1.23 -10.30
CA GLN A 50 -9.44 2.05 -9.09
C GLN A 50 -8.65 1.35 -7.98
N PHE A 51 -8.43 0.04 -8.06
CA PHE A 51 -7.62 -0.70 -7.11
C PHE A 51 -6.25 -0.99 -7.72
N GLU A 52 -5.18 -0.61 -7.02
CA GLU A 52 -3.81 -0.97 -7.38
C GLU A 52 -3.13 -1.76 -6.26
N VAL A 53 -2.18 -2.63 -6.61
CA VAL A 53 -1.30 -3.29 -5.64
C VAL A 53 0.14 -2.94 -5.97
N ILE A 54 0.92 -2.62 -4.93
CA ILE A 54 2.37 -2.43 -5.01
C ILE A 54 3.02 -3.54 -4.19
N MET A 55 3.74 -4.42 -4.87
CA MET A 55 4.57 -5.43 -4.21
C MET A 55 5.73 -4.74 -3.48
N ILE A 56 5.84 -5.02 -2.18
CA ILE A 56 6.99 -4.67 -1.34
C ILE A 56 7.77 -5.97 -1.11
N SER A 57 8.75 -6.20 -1.98
CA SER A 57 9.52 -7.45 -2.02
C SER A 57 10.25 -7.74 -0.71
N ARG A 58 10.19 -9.00 -0.28
CA ARG A 58 11.06 -9.61 0.74
C ARG A 58 11.89 -10.76 0.15
N CYS A 59 11.96 -10.85 -1.18
CA CYS A 59 12.86 -11.78 -1.88
C CYS A 59 14.32 -11.45 -1.51
N ARG A 60 15.19 -12.46 -1.55
CA ARG A 60 16.58 -12.31 -1.12
C ARG A 60 17.49 -11.73 -2.20
N ASP A 61 17.07 -11.85 -3.45
CA ASP A 61 17.81 -11.44 -4.63
C ASP A 61 16.87 -10.96 -5.74
N VAL A 62 17.49 -10.32 -6.73
CA VAL A 62 16.83 -9.64 -7.85
C VAL A 62 16.16 -10.63 -8.80
N ASP A 63 16.80 -11.77 -9.07
CA ASP A 63 16.28 -12.76 -10.03
C ASP A 63 15.04 -13.46 -9.49
N SER A 64 15.10 -13.89 -8.22
CA SER A 64 13.97 -14.48 -7.51
C SER A 64 12.79 -13.51 -7.42
N HIS A 65 13.07 -12.22 -7.22
CA HIS A 65 12.03 -11.18 -7.25
C HIS A 65 11.35 -11.12 -8.61
N TYR A 66 12.09 -10.97 -9.71
CA TYR A 66 11.50 -10.84 -11.03
C TYR A 66 10.73 -12.09 -11.45
N GLN A 67 11.27 -13.29 -11.18
CA GLN A 67 10.58 -14.55 -11.46
C GLN A 67 9.26 -14.66 -10.69
N TYR A 68 9.25 -14.28 -9.41
CA TYR A 68 8.04 -14.33 -8.59
C TYR A 68 7.02 -13.26 -8.99
N PHE A 69 7.49 -12.02 -9.22
CA PHE A 69 6.68 -10.89 -9.63
C PHE A 69 6.05 -11.07 -11.03
N SER A 70 6.69 -11.82 -11.93
CA SER A 70 6.15 -12.11 -13.28
C SER A 70 4.76 -12.75 -13.30
N LYS A 71 4.32 -13.29 -12.15
CA LYS A 71 3.01 -13.92 -11.94
C LYS A 71 1.93 -12.94 -11.48
N MET A 72 2.26 -11.66 -11.32
CA MET A 72 1.40 -10.66 -10.70
C MET A 72 1.01 -9.56 -11.72
N PRO A 73 -0.27 -9.17 -11.81
CA PRO A 73 -0.74 -8.20 -12.82
C PRO A 73 -0.59 -6.73 -12.40
N TRP A 74 0.08 -6.47 -11.27
CA TRP A 74 0.18 -5.16 -10.63
C TRP A 74 1.62 -4.66 -10.59
N LEU A 75 1.91 -3.59 -9.84
CA LEU A 75 3.22 -2.95 -9.79
C LEU A 75 4.09 -3.46 -8.64
N ALA A 76 5.38 -3.16 -8.69
CA ALA A 76 6.33 -3.40 -7.60
C ALA A 76 7.08 -2.12 -7.25
N MET A 77 7.42 -1.96 -5.98
CA MET A 77 8.46 -1.03 -5.57
C MET A 77 9.82 -1.54 -6.10
N PRO A 78 10.72 -0.67 -6.57
CA PRO A 78 12.08 -1.07 -6.94
C PRO A 78 12.71 -1.92 -5.83
N ILE A 79 13.33 -3.04 -6.20
CA ILE A 79 13.72 -4.07 -5.22
C ILE A 79 14.70 -3.54 -4.18
N GLU A 80 15.62 -2.67 -4.57
CA GLU A 80 16.60 -2.02 -3.69
C GLU A 80 15.91 -1.16 -2.63
N GLU A 81 14.85 -0.44 -2.99
CA GLU A 81 14.04 0.33 -2.04
C GLU A 81 13.17 -0.59 -1.16
N ALA A 82 12.64 -1.67 -1.76
CA ALA A 82 11.74 -2.60 -1.08
C ALA A 82 12.45 -3.48 -0.03
N THR A 83 13.69 -3.88 -0.27
CA THR A 83 14.51 -4.63 0.69
C THR A 83 15.36 -3.71 1.58
N GLY A 84 15.58 -2.46 1.15
CA GLY A 84 16.31 -1.43 1.89
C GLY A 84 15.48 -0.69 2.94
N GLU A 85 15.95 0.52 3.29
CA GLU A 85 15.39 1.36 4.35
C GLU A 85 13.90 1.66 4.14
N ARG A 86 13.48 1.95 2.90
CA ARG A 86 12.11 2.36 2.61
C ARG A 86 11.11 1.23 2.87
N GLY A 87 11.41 0.01 2.43
CA GLY A 87 10.58 -1.16 2.71
C GLY A 87 10.53 -1.52 4.20
N GLN A 88 11.63 -1.33 4.93
CA GLN A 88 11.67 -1.50 6.39
C GLN A 88 10.78 -0.47 7.09
N LEU A 89 10.92 0.81 6.76
CA LEU A 89 10.07 1.90 7.28
C LEU A 89 8.58 1.65 7.01
N LEU A 90 8.23 1.14 5.83
CA LEU A 90 6.84 0.76 5.53
C LEU A 90 6.38 -0.41 6.40
N GLY A 91 7.22 -1.44 6.56
CA GLY A 91 6.92 -2.56 7.45
C GLY A 91 6.65 -2.12 8.88
N GLU A 92 7.53 -1.28 9.44
CA GLU A 92 7.38 -0.72 10.78
C GLU A 92 6.13 0.16 10.91
N LYS A 93 5.95 1.11 9.98
CA LYS A 93 4.80 2.03 9.97
C LYS A 93 3.47 1.31 10.03
N TYR A 94 3.35 0.16 9.36
CA TYR A 94 2.11 -0.60 9.28
C TYR A 94 2.09 -1.84 10.19
N GLY A 95 3.10 -2.02 11.04
CA GLY A 95 3.17 -3.12 12.00
C GLY A 95 3.27 -4.51 11.35
N VAL A 96 3.93 -4.60 10.20
CA VAL A 96 4.11 -5.88 9.47
C VAL A 96 5.12 -6.75 10.20
N GLN A 97 4.63 -7.77 10.90
CA GLN A 97 5.46 -8.74 11.64
C GLN A 97 5.81 -9.99 10.82
N GLY A 98 5.13 -10.23 9.70
CA GLY A 98 5.32 -11.41 8.88
C GLY A 98 4.67 -11.29 7.50
N ILE A 99 4.97 -12.25 6.62
CA ILE A 99 4.43 -12.31 5.26
C ILE A 99 3.63 -13.61 5.05
N PRO A 100 2.59 -13.62 4.19
CA PRO A 100 2.08 -12.48 3.42
C PRO A 100 1.34 -11.45 4.30
N SER A 101 1.55 -10.16 4.02
CA SER A 101 0.77 -9.06 4.63
C SER A 101 0.26 -8.13 3.53
N LEU A 102 -0.98 -7.68 3.64
CA LEU A 102 -1.60 -6.75 2.69
C LEU A 102 -2.23 -5.58 3.45
N VAL A 103 -1.64 -4.40 3.27
CA VAL A 103 -2.14 -3.15 3.85
C VAL A 103 -2.86 -2.35 2.78
N LEU A 104 -4.11 -1.99 3.01
CA LEU A 104 -4.84 -1.10 2.12
C LEU A 104 -4.74 0.34 2.62
N ILE A 105 -4.39 1.25 1.72
CA ILE A 105 -4.40 2.69 1.92
C ILE A 105 -5.28 3.36 0.86
N ASP A 106 -5.71 4.59 1.13
CA ASP A 106 -6.43 5.41 0.16
C ASP A 106 -5.50 6.28 -0.69
N ASP A 107 -6.10 7.02 -1.62
CA ASP A 107 -5.41 7.94 -2.55
C ASP A 107 -4.76 9.15 -1.87
N LEU A 108 -4.92 9.30 -0.54
CA LEU A 108 -4.25 10.31 0.29
C LEU A 108 -3.21 9.67 1.22
N GLY A 109 -3.01 8.35 1.13
CA GLY A 109 -2.09 7.57 1.95
C GLY A 109 -2.58 7.29 3.36
N GLN A 110 -3.89 7.45 3.64
CA GLN A 110 -4.48 7.06 4.93
C GLN A 110 -4.73 5.56 4.95
N THR A 111 -4.46 4.92 6.09
CA THR A 111 -4.71 3.50 6.28
C THR A 111 -6.20 3.20 6.26
N ILE A 112 -6.61 2.28 5.39
CA ILE A 112 -7.96 1.71 5.35
C ILE A 112 -8.00 0.49 6.26
N THR A 113 -7.09 -0.47 6.04
CA THR A 113 -6.95 -1.67 6.87
C THR A 113 -5.54 -2.24 6.74
N THR A 114 -5.01 -2.83 7.80
CA THR A 114 -3.76 -3.61 7.80
C THR A 114 -4.01 -5.12 7.69
N ASP A 115 -5.28 -5.53 7.66
CA ASP A 115 -5.73 -6.92 7.74
C ASP A 115 -6.21 -7.46 6.38
N GLY A 116 -5.79 -6.83 5.28
CA GLY A 116 -6.28 -7.16 3.93
C GLY A 116 -6.07 -8.63 3.55
N ARG A 117 -4.98 -9.26 4.04
CA ARG A 117 -4.67 -10.66 3.80
C ARG A 117 -5.76 -11.60 4.31
N ASN A 118 -6.32 -11.34 5.48
CA ASN A 118 -7.35 -12.20 6.07
C ASN A 118 -8.76 -11.83 5.55
N LYS A 119 -8.97 -10.58 5.13
CA LYS A 119 -10.27 -10.12 4.61
C LYS A 119 -10.61 -10.68 3.24
N ILE A 120 -9.63 -10.83 2.35
CA ILE A 120 -9.85 -11.39 1.01
C ILE A 120 -10.46 -12.80 1.03
N PRO A 121 -9.89 -13.79 1.74
CA PRO A 121 -10.48 -15.13 1.79
C PRO A 121 -11.84 -15.15 2.51
N ALA A 122 -12.07 -14.24 3.47
CA ALA A 122 -13.35 -14.11 4.19
C ALA A 122 -14.45 -13.42 3.37
N ASP A 123 -14.09 -12.56 2.41
CA ASP A 123 -15.00 -11.80 1.54
C ASP A 123 -14.51 -11.86 0.09
N LYS A 124 -14.51 -13.07 -0.50
CA LYS A 124 -14.04 -13.31 -1.88
C LYS A 124 -14.81 -12.51 -2.93
N ALA A 125 -16.07 -12.20 -2.64
CA ALA A 125 -16.91 -11.38 -3.49
C ALA A 125 -16.55 -9.88 -3.39
N GLY A 126 -15.91 -9.46 -2.29
CA GLY A 126 -15.50 -8.08 -1.98
C GLY A 126 -16.66 -7.18 -1.58
N ILE A 127 -17.74 -7.72 -1.00
CA ILE A 127 -18.94 -6.95 -0.65
C ILE A 127 -18.60 -5.81 0.30
N GLY A 128 -17.71 -6.06 1.27
CA GLY A 128 -17.25 -5.07 2.21
C GLY A 128 -16.05 -4.25 1.72
N PHE A 129 -15.43 -4.59 0.58
CA PHE A 129 -14.23 -3.92 0.08
C PHE A 129 -14.47 -2.40 -0.12
N PRO A 130 -13.56 -1.52 0.34
CA PRO A 130 -12.20 -1.80 0.85
C PRO A 130 -12.10 -2.03 2.36
N TRP A 131 -13.22 -2.34 3.02
CA TRP A 131 -13.32 -2.65 4.45
C TRP A 131 -12.91 -1.49 5.35
N ARG A 132 -13.35 -0.28 4.99
CA ARG A 132 -13.25 0.91 5.85
C ARG A 132 -14.04 0.68 7.13
N ASN A 133 -13.52 1.17 8.25
CA ASN A 133 -14.34 1.26 9.45
C ASN A 133 -15.50 2.27 9.20
N PRO A 134 -16.66 2.10 9.87
CA PRO A 134 -17.83 2.94 9.62
C PRO A 134 -17.59 4.44 9.84
N VAL A 135 -16.74 4.79 10.81
CA VAL A 135 -16.41 6.19 11.14
C VAL A 135 -15.59 6.86 10.03
N SER A 136 -14.58 6.17 9.51
CA SER A 136 -13.76 6.63 8.38
C SER A 136 -14.60 6.74 7.11
N GLN A 137 -15.50 5.79 6.88
CA GLN A 137 -16.45 5.85 5.78
C GLN A 137 -17.30 7.12 5.89
N LEU A 138 -17.92 7.36 7.05
CA LEU A 138 -18.75 8.54 7.29
C LEU A 138 -17.95 9.84 7.11
N TYR A 139 -16.76 9.93 7.69
CA TYR A 139 -15.87 11.08 7.52
C TYR A 139 -15.54 11.34 6.04
N SER A 140 -15.24 10.30 5.27
CA SER A 140 -14.90 10.43 3.85
C SER A 140 -16.07 10.89 2.98
N THR A 141 -17.29 10.57 3.39
CA THR A 141 -18.55 10.98 2.76
C THR A 141 -18.91 12.43 3.11
N LEU A 142 -18.76 12.81 4.38
CA LEU A 142 -19.12 14.14 4.87
C LEU A 142 -18.10 15.22 4.51
N VAL A 143 -16.82 14.85 4.42
CA VAL A 143 -15.74 15.80 4.15
C VAL A 143 -15.23 15.66 2.72
N PRO A 144 -15.48 16.67 1.85
CA PRO A 144 -14.97 16.71 0.49
C PRO A 144 -13.48 16.40 0.39
N ARG A 145 -13.08 15.67 -0.65
CA ARG A 145 -11.68 15.28 -0.89
C ARG A 145 -10.74 16.50 -0.96
N SER A 146 -11.18 17.61 -1.53
CA SER A 146 -10.40 18.86 -1.62
C SER A 146 -10.02 19.39 -0.22
N LEU A 147 -10.96 19.38 0.72
CA LEU A 147 -10.70 19.78 2.11
C LEU A 147 -9.77 18.79 2.80
N ARG A 148 -9.99 17.48 2.64
CA ARG A 148 -9.08 16.45 3.17
C ARG A 148 -7.65 16.62 2.65
N MET A 149 -7.50 16.97 1.38
CA MET A 149 -6.20 17.25 0.76
C MET A 149 -5.55 18.51 1.32
N MET A 150 -6.30 19.60 1.49
CA MET A 150 -5.78 20.82 2.12
C MET A 150 -5.25 20.54 3.53
N VAL A 151 -6.01 19.81 4.35
CA VAL A 151 -5.58 19.41 5.70
C VAL A 151 -4.31 18.56 5.64
N LYS A 152 -4.24 17.58 4.74
CA LYS A 152 -3.05 16.74 4.55
C LYS A 152 -1.81 17.59 4.23
N LEU A 153 -1.92 18.53 3.29
CA LEU A 153 -0.81 19.40 2.91
C LEU A 153 -0.32 20.26 4.09
N GLN A 154 -1.24 20.79 4.90
CA GLN A 154 -0.87 21.53 6.10
C GLN A 154 -0.15 20.64 7.12
N VAL A 155 -0.66 19.44 7.37
CA VAL A 155 -0.02 18.46 8.27
C VAL A 155 1.37 18.08 7.78
N ASP A 156 1.54 17.77 6.50
CA ASP A 156 2.82 17.38 5.91
C ASP A 156 3.82 18.56 5.96
N THR A 157 3.36 19.80 5.77
CA THR A 157 4.17 21.02 5.94
C THR A 157 4.62 21.19 7.40
N ILE A 158 3.75 20.93 8.37
CA ILE A 158 4.09 21.01 9.79
C ILE A 158 5.11 19.93 10.16
N LYS A 159 4.87 18.69 9.73
CA LYS A 159 5.79 17.56 9.96
C LYS A 159 7.18 17.83 9.40
N THR A 160 7.27 18.33 8.16
CA THR A 160 8.56 18.65 7.53
C THR A 160 9.29 19.77 8.27
N LYS A 161 8.59 20.85 8.66
CA LYS A 161 9.17 21.91 9.50
C LYS A 161 9.68 21.39 10.85
N PHE A 162 8.90 20.53 11.51
CA PHE A 162 9.25 19.95 12.79
C PHE A 162 10.48 19.03 12.69
N LEU A 163 10.49 18.10 11.74
CA LEU A 163 11.64 17.23 11.47
C LEU A 163 12.89 18.03 11.09
N GLY A 164 12.74 19.10 10.31
CA GLY A 164 13.83 20.01 10.00
C GLY A 164 14.42 20.69 11.24
N LYS A 165 13.57 21.11 12.19
CA LYS A 165 14.00 21.71 13.46
C LYS A 165 14.73 20.69 14.35
N ILE A 166 14.23 19.45 14.44
CA ILE A 166 14.90 18.36 15.16
C ILE A 166 16.27 18.06 14.54
N LYS A 167 16.36 17.91 13.22
CA LYS A 167 17.65 17.66 12.54
C LYS A 167 18.67 18.78 12.80
N LYS A 168 18.24 20.04 12.85
CA LYS A 168 19.13 21.17 13.23
C LYS A 168 19.61 21.07 14.68
N LEU A 169 18.72 20.73 15.62
CA LEU A 169 19.07 20.58 17.04
C LEU A 169 20.03 19.40 17.29
N VAL A 170 19.82 18.27 16.61
CA VAL A 170 20.66 17.08 16.74
C VAL A 170 21.97 17.21 15.94
N GLY A 171 21.96 17.97 14.84
CA GLY A 171 23.13 18.22 13.99
C GLY A 171 24.11 19.28 14.50
N MET A 172 23.75 20.06 15.53
CA MET A 172 24.63 21.06 16.17
C MET A 172 25.50 20.48 17.30
N GLY A 173 25.55 19.16 17.45
CA GLY A 173 26.30 18.45 18.50
C GLY A 173 27.53 17.67 18.04
N ARG A 174 28.14 18.01 16.91
CA ARG A 174 29.46 17.50 16.49
C ARG A 174 30.41 18.63 16.19
#